data_AF-A0A1S1FHR8-F1
#
_entry.id   AF-A0A1S1FHR8-F1
#
_cell.length_a   1.000
_cell.length_b   1.000
_cell.length_c   1.000
_cell.angle_alpha   90.00
_cell.angle_beta   90.00
_cell.angle_gamma   90.00
#
_symmetry.space_group_name_H-M   'P 1'
#
loop_
_entity.id
_entity.type
_entity.pdbx_description
1 polymer ?
#
loop_
_entity_poly.entity_id
_entity_poly.type
_entity_poly.pdbx_seq_one_letter_code
_entity_poly.pdbx_strand_id
1 'polypeptide(L)' 'IRFKNDTDDYYIYKETQKRPAIVGGKRKLVEVPLVWAFDRYNNSITTFKFTNMFDKNFYIMKFDEAGEPIWDDPTKKKE' A
#
# COMPACT_ATOMS: atom_id res chain seq x y z
N ILE A 1 -1.41 1.31 -4.90
CA ILE A 1 -2.44 2.38 -4.99
C ILE A 1 -2.12 3.40 -3.92
N ARG A 2 -2.11 4.69 -4.23
CA ARG A 2 -1.96 5.76 -3.24
C ARG A 2 -3.34 6.28 -2.85
N PHE A 3 -3.56 6.50 -1.57
CA PHE A 3 -4.70 7.26 -1.06
C PHE A 3 -4.18 8.60 -0.54
N LYS A 4 -4.75 9.71 -1.02
CA LYS A 4 -4.30 11.05 -0.64
C LYS A 4 -5.49 11.99 -0.50
N ASN A 5 -5.75 12.49 0.70
CA ASN A 5 -6.66 13.61 0.94
C ASN A 5 -5.96 14.68 1.80
N ASP A 6 -6.72 15.62 2.37
CA ASP A 6 -6.16 16.71 3.18
C ASP A 6 -5.49 16.23 4.48
N THR A 7 -5.87 15.05 4.99
CA THR A 7 -5.42 14.54 6.30
C THR A 7 -4.47 13.35 6.20
N ASP A 8 -4.62 12.54 5.15
CA ASP A 8 -4.00 11.24 5.02
C ASP A 8 -3.31 11.13 3.65
N ASP A 9 -2.08 10.62 3.63
CA ASP A 9 -1.33 10.35 2.40
C ASP A 9 -0.51 9.08 2.56
N TYR A 10 -0.99 7.98 1.99
CA TYR A 10 -0.35 6.67 2.11
C TYR A 10 -0.41 5.83 0.85
N TYR A 11 0.64 5.05 0.63
CA TYR A 11 0.80 4.09 -0.44
C TYR A 11 0.45 2.69 0.04
N ILE A 12 -0.52 2.06 -0.61
CA ILE A 12 -1.00 0.71 -0.35
C ILE A 12 -0.51 -0.24 -1.43
N TYR A 13 0.07 -1.38 -1.04
CA TYR A 13 0.42 -2.44 -1.98
C TYR A 13 0.13 -3.82 -1.39
N LYS A 14 -0.08 -4.78 -2.29
CA LYS A 14 -0.24 -6.19 -1.94
C LYS A 14 1.12 -6.88 -2.06
N GLU A 15 1.45 -7.66 -1.05
CA GLU A 15 2.59 -8.57 -1.06
C GLU A 15 2.10 -10.01 -0.86
N THR A 16 2.77 -10.98 -1.46
CA THR A 16 2.51 -12.40 -1.17
C THR A 16 3.71 -12.94 -0.40
N GLN A 17 3.49 -13.31 0.87
CA GLN A 17 4.53 -13.89 1.70
C GLN A 17 4.38 -15.42 1.78
N LYS A 18 5.50 -16.13 1.69
CA LYS A 18 5.56 -17.58 1.90
C LYS A 18 5.92 -17.87 3.34
N ARG A 19 4.97 -18.42 4.11
CA ARG A 19 5.22 -18.81 5.50
C ARG A 19 5.04 -20.31 5.71
N PRO A 20 5.86 -20.95 6.56
CA PRO A 20 5.66 -22.34 6.93
C PRO A 20 4.38 -22.47 7.77
N ALA A 21 3.47 -23.36 7.37
CA ALA A 21 2.26 -23.69 8.10
C ALA A 21 2.01 -25.21 8.08
N ILE A 22 1.25 -25.71 9.05
CA ILE A 22 0.83 -27.11 9.07
C ILE A 22 -0.49 -27.21 8.30
N VAL A 23 -0.49 -27.92 7.18
CA VAL A 23 -1.68 -28.16 6.35
C VAL A 23 -1.86 -29.66 6.21
N GLY A 24 -2.91 -30.21 6.82
CA GLY A 24 -3.18 -31.66 6.83
C GLY A 24 -2.10 -32.47 7.56
N GLY A 25 -1.59 -31.96 8.69
CA GLY A 25 -0.60 -32.66 9.52
C GLY A 25 0.85 -32.62 9.00
N LYS A 26 1.12 -32.00 7.85
CA LYS A 26 2.47 -31.82 7.29
C LYS A 26 2.84 -30.35 7.17
N ARG A 27 4.11 -30.01 7.40
CA ARG A 27 4.65 -28.67 7.14
C ARG A 27 4.67 -28.40 5.64
N LYS A 28 4.05 -27.30 5.22
CA LYS A 28 4.06 -26.79 3.86
C LYS A 28 4.33 -25.29 3.88
N LEU A 29 4.94 -24.77 2.82
CA LEU A 29 4.96 -23.33 2.58
C LEU A 29 3.60 -22.93 2.02
N VAL A 30 2.94 -22.00 2.69
CA VAL A 30 1.66 -21.45 2.27
C VAL A 30 1.87 -20.01 1.87
N GLU A 31 1.31 -19.65 0.71
CA GLU A 31 1.27 -18.27 0.23
C GLU A 31 0.15 -17.53 0.93
N VAL A 32 0.51 -16.44 1.61
CA VAL A 32 -0.45 -15.60 2.32
C VAL A 32 -0.39 -14.21 1.71
N PRO A 33 -1.52 -13.72 1.17
CA PRO A 33 -1.60 -12.34 0.72
C PRO A 33 -1.61 -11.41 1.94
N LEU A 34 -0.69 -10.45 1.94
CA LEU A 34 -0.65 -9.35 2.88
C LEU A 34 -0.92 -8.04 2.13
N VAL A 35 -1.52 -7.07 2.83
CA VAL A 35 -1.68 -5.71 2.34
C VAL A 35 -0.89 -4.80 3.27
N TRP A 36 0.01 -4.04 2.68
CA TRP A 36 0.81 -3.05 3.37
C TRP A 36 0.33 -1.65 3.02
N ALA A 37 0.45 -0.73 3.97
CA ALA A 37 0.32 0.70 3.71
C ALA A 37 1.40 1.48 4.46
N PHE A 38 2.02 2.42 3.75
CA PHE A 38 3.09 3.26 4.26
C PHE A 38 2.86 4.72 3.90
N ASP A 39 3.27 5.64 4.77
CA ASP A 39 3.34 7.07 4.44
C ASP A 39 4.63 7.42 3.69
N ARG A 40 4.79 8.70 3.37
CA ARG A 40 5.99 9.25 2.69
C ARG A 40 7.30 9.13 3.50
N TYR A 41 7.21 8.84 4.78
CA TYR A 41 8.34 8.66 5.70
C TYR A 41 8.57 7.18 6.01
N ASN A 42 7.90 6.28 5.29
CA ASN A 42 7.95 4.85 5.47
C ASN A 42 7.41 4.36 6.82
N ASN A 43 6.54 5.13 7.48
CA ASN A 43 5.80 4.67 8.66
C ASN A 43 4.66 3.77 8.21
N SER A 44 4.54 2.59 8.82
CA SER A 44 3.44 1.68 8.58
C SER A 44 2.12 2.26 9.11
N ILE A 45 1.10 2.31 8.26
CA ILE A 45 -0.25 2.73 8.67
C ILE A 45 -0.94 1.55 9.34
N THR A 46 -1.27 1.70 10.62
CA THR A 46 -1.91 0.64 11.43
C THR A 46 -3.43 0.77 11.48
N THR A 47 -3.98 1.93 11.13
CA THR A 47 -5.42 2.21 11.20
C THR A 47 -5.90 2.82 9.89
N PHE A 48 -6.93 2.22 9.29
CA PHE A 48 -7.60 2.77 8.12
C PHE A 48 -8.98 3.31 8.50
N LYS A 49 -9.22 4.59 8.24
CA LYS A 49 -10.56 5.18 8.37
C LYS A 49 -11.33 4.94 7.08
N PHE A 50 -12.14 3.87 7.05
CA PHE A 50 -12.96 3.54 5.89
C PHE A 50 -13.91 4.67 5.46
N THR A 51 -14.32 5.54 6.39
CA THR A 51 -15.12 6.73 6.08
C THR A 51 -14.44 7.65 5.06
N ASN A 52 -13.13 7.87 5.20
CA ASN A 52 -12.35 8.75 4.33
C ASN A 52 -12.13 8.10 2.95
N MET A 53 -12.21 6.76 2.85
CA MET A 53 -12.06 6.06 1.57
C MET A 53 -13.22 6.32 0.60
N PHE A 54 -14.38 6.75 1.10
CA PHE A 54 -15.50 7.14 0.24
C PHE A 54 -15.26 8.46 -0.51
N ASP A 55 -14.24 9.22 -0.13
CA ASP A 55 -13.85 10.45 -0.82
C ASP A 55 -13.26 10.18 -2.23
N LYS A 56 -13.09 8.91 -2.62
CA LYS A 56 -12.60 8.46 -3.94
C LYS A 56 -11.24 9.05 -4.34
N ASN A 57 -10.45 9.49 -3.38
CA ASN A 57 -9.13 10.07 -3.60
C ASN A 57 -8.03 9.00 -3.77
N PHE A 58 -8.26 8.09 -4.71
CA PHE A 58 -7.34 7.02 -5.05
C PHE A 58 -6.57 7.35 -6.32
N TYR A 59 -5.25 7.21 -6.24
CA TYR A 59 -4.32 7.50 -7.33
C TYR A 59 -3.40 6.31 -7.57
N ILE A 60 -2.89 6.20 -8.80
CA ILE A 60 -1.82 5.25 -9.10
C ILE A 60 -0.51 5.85 -8.58
N MET A 61 0.19 5.10 -7.71
CA MET A 61 1.51 5.51 -7.25
C MET A 61 2.51 5.37 -8.39
N LYS A 62 3.31 6.41 -8.61
CA LYS A 62 4.40 6.41 -9.58
C LYS A 62 5.71 6.08 -8.87
N PHE A 63 6.64 5.51 -9.61
CA PHE A 63 7.98 5.16 -9.12
C PHE A 63 9.01 5.76 -10.04
N ASP A 64 10.17 6.12 -9.48
CA ASP A 64 11.33 6.52 -10.26
C ASP A 64 12.12 5.29 -10.77
N GLU A 65 13.24 5.53 -11.45
CA GLU A 65 14.10 4.47 -11.98
C GLU A 65 14.78 3.62 -10.89
N ALA A 66 14.91 4.14 -9.67
CA ALA A 66 15.42 3.41 -8.52
C ALA A 66 14.34 2.55 -7.84
N GLY A 67 13.08 2.72 -8.23
CA GLY A 67 11.93 2.03 -7.64
C GLY A 67 11.38 2.72 -6.39
N GLU A 68 11.78 3.98 -6.13
CA GLU A 68 11.30 4.77 -5.01
C GLU A 68 9.95 5.43 -5.36
N PRO A 69 8.99 5.49 -4.42
CA PRO A 69 7.68 6.10 -4.66
C PRO A 69 7.77 7.62 -4.81
N ILE A 70 7.17 8.15 -5.87
CA ILE A 70 7.09 9.59 -6.14
C ILE A 70 5.85 10.17 -5.45
N TRP A 71 6.07 11.01 -4.44
CA TRP A 71 5.03 11.61 -3.60
C TRP A 71 4.47 12.94 -4.10
N ASP A 72 4.83 13.36 -5.32
CA ASP A 72 4.31 14.56 -5.94
C ASP A 72 2.78 14.56 -6.01
N ASP A 73 2.20 15.76 -6.11
CA ASP A 73 0.75 15.92 -6.22
C ASP A 73 0.22 15.18 -7.46
N PRO A 74 -0.65 14.16 -7.29
CA PRO A 74 -1.13 13.36 -8.40
C PRO A 74 -2.07 14.14 -9.33
N THR A 75 -2.57 15.30 -8.91
CA THR A 75 -3.50 16.13 -9.69
C THR A 75 -2.82 17.25 -10.47
N LYS A 76 -1.55 17.54 -10.19
CA LYS A 76 -0.80 18.54 -10.96
C LYS A 76 -0.60 18.05 -12.40
N LYS A 77 -1.16 18.79 -13.37
CA LYS A 77 -0.82 18.60 -14.78
C LYS A 77 0.67 18.91 -14.93
N LYS A 78 1.39 18.02 -15.64
CA LYS A 78 2.73 18.37 -16.13
C LYS A 78 2.56 19.54 -17.09
N GLU A 79 3.11 20.70 -16.73
CA GLU A 79 3.32 21.82 -17.67
C GLU A 79 4.36 21.44 -18.72
#